data_AF-A0A081N6B5-F1
#
_entry.id   AF-A0A081N6B5-F1
#
_cell.length_a   1.000
_cell.length_b   1.000
_cell.length_c   1.000
_cell.angle_alpha   90.00
_cell.angle_beta   90.00
_cell.angle_gamma   90.00
#
_symmetry.space_group_name_H-M   'P 1'
#
loop_
_entity.id
_entity.type
_entity.pdbx_description
1 polymer ?
#
loop_
_entity_poly.entity_id
_entity_poly.type
_entity_poly.pdbx_seq_one_letter_code
_entity_poly.pdbx_strand_id
1 'polypeptide(L)'
;MGVSQALNRYNIQSQLYEGGFLLFDQDADGRCGKRILIDARLTHKFSALVTNDSKGLLVIHGIKQLKSRGGGVNSYSSNVKAHKHMDVIGHVVVAYEIHQSSPDDPYGGIRITDIDLADFAGGKELGFYHVRRDGGEWDASGKSSNAIFTQKATINGLSQNFEEAAKSLMPEMLALAYGPVDARGFDFFFQPESLLYNGSRFRTPAQKRVNIHVASQWLAQGLLKAQKRQQPVEWLIHGDGIWLFDRALDLLEGQKMDQHTILIAGLSRSFLAPKIARMKRMGFQFHDDVVKVNSHDWNSVRNRLDIRGRLHQAVESLGDDFQDRAGELKHQVRDDRLKALNGLIGSTTPGFLTYGLMTGSTHPEALLPASVGAAAYGLYTMAHKLRSLRNVAGNLRNDANLNPHMHPFKSPARFNSHIEKTYGGDGKSFQALLGIKTNRY
;
A
#
# COMPACT_ATOMS: atom_id res chain seq x y z
N MET A 1 26.53 2.68 -29.66
CA MET A 1 27.56 2.39 -28.64
C MET A 1 27.35 0.97 -28.18
N GLY A 2 28.37 0.11 -28.26
CA GLY A 2 28.21 -1.31 -27.91
C GLY A 2 27.93 -1.50 -26.41
N VAL A 3 27.15 -2.52 -26.06
CA VAL A 3 26.68 -2.75 -24.68
C VAL A 3 27.85 -2.93 -23.69
N SER A 4 28.90 -3.63 -24.11
CA SER A 4 30.15 -3.79 -23.34
C SER A 4 30.93 -2.48 -23.17
N GLN A 5 30.87 -1.54 -24.14
CA GLN A 5 31.55 -0.25 -24.04
C GLN A 5 30.96 0.66 -22.96
N ALA A 6 29.66 0.54 -22.67
CA ALA A 6 29.01 1.34 -21.64
C ALA A 6 29.39 0.87 -20.22
N LEU A 7 29.56 -0.44 -20.01
CA LEU A 7 30.03 -1.00 -18.74
C LEU A 7 31.54 -0.80 -18.54
N ASN A 8 32.34 -0.91 -19.60
CA ASN A 8 33.79 -0.66 -19.54
C ASN A 8 34.15 0.75 -19.02
N ARG A 9 33.27 1.75 -19.21
CA ARG A 9 33.45 3.10 -18.62
C ARG A 9 33.55 3.09 -17.10
N TYR A 10 33.03 2.04 -16.46
CA TYR A 10 33.01 1.83 -15.02
C TYR A 10 34.06 0.78 -14.57
N ASN A 11 35.05 0.46 -15.42
CA ASN A 11 36.04 -0.62 -15.21
C ASN A 11 35.42 -2.01 -15.05
N ILE A 12 34.21 -2.20 -15.60
CA ILE A 12 33.48 -3.46 -15.53
C ILE A 12 33.83 -4.30 -16.77
N GLN A 13 34.53 -5.41 -16.56
CA GLN A 13 34.97 -6.30 -17.64
C GLN A 13 33.85 -7.29 -18.01
N SER A 14 32.88 -6.82 -18.80
CA SER A 14 31.70 -7.60 -19.21
C SER A 14 31.94 -8.42 -20.49
N GLN A 15 31.32 -9.61 -20.55
CA GLN A 15 31.35 -10.52 -21.71
C GLN A 15 29.92 -10.89 -22.11
N LEU A 16 29.65 -11.07 -23.41
CA LEU A 16 28.33 -11.47 -23.90
C LEU A 16 28.07 -12.95 -23.60
N TYR A 17 26.88 -13.25 -23.09
CA TYR A 17 26.36 -14.60 -22.87
C TYR A 17 25.09 -14.83 -23.71
N GLU A 18 24.74 -16.10 -23.89
CA GLU A 18 23.51 -16.48 -24.59
C GLU A 18 22.25 -15.92 -23.93
N GLY A 19 21.19 -15.73 -24.72
CA GLY A 19 19.89 -15.25 -24.22
C GLY A 19 19.81 -13.74 -23.95
N GLY A 20 20.75 -12.94 -24.45
CA GLY A 20 20.72 -11.48 -24.33
C GLY A 20 21.21 -10.94 -22.99
N PHE A 21 21.97 -11.73 -22.24
CA PHE A 21 22.60 -11.34 -20.99
C PHE A 21 24.10 -11.07 -21.16
N LEU A 22 24.64 -10.19 -20.33
CA LEU A 22 26.07 -9.96 -20.18
C LEU A 22 26.53 -10.47 -18.84
N LEU A 23 27.73 -11.08 -18.77
CA LEU A 23 28.44 -11.19 -17.52
C LEU A 23 28.62 -9.79 -16.95
N PHE A 24 28.16 -9.58 -15.72
CA PHE A 24 28.26 -8.27 -15.09
C PHE A 24 29.72 -7.88 -14.98
N ASP A 25 30.57 -8.71 -14.38
CA ASP A 25 32.00 -8.44 -14.21
C ASP A 25 32.78 -9.76 -14.08
N GLN A 26 34.07 -9.78 -14.44
CA GLN A 26 34.93 -10.96 -14.28
C GLN A 26 34.99 -11.48 -12.82
N ASP A 27 34.92 -10.59 -11.83
CA ASP A 27 34.92 -10.96 -10.40
C ASP A 27 33.60 -11.61 -9.94
N ALA A 28 32.61 -11.66 -10.84
CA ALA A 28 31.29 -12.22 -10.62
C ALA A 28 30.96 -13.33 -11.63
N ASP A 29 31.98 -14.02 -12.14
CA ASP A 29 31.86 -15.11 -13.13
C ASP A 29 31.42 -16.48 -12.57
N GLY A 30 31.24 -16.57 -11.25
CA GLY A 30 30.82 -17.79 -10.56
C GLY A 30 31.96 -18.64 -9.98
N ARG A 31 33.23 -18.22 -10.09
CA ARG A 31 34.34 -18.89 -9.37
C ARG A 31 34.23 -18.77 -7.85
N CYS A 32 33.64 -17.68 -7.36
CA CYS A 32 33.37 -17.45 -5.94
C CYS A 32 31.92 -16.95 -5.76
N GLY A 33 31.04 -17.84 -5.32
CA GLY A 33 29.60 -17.57 -5.20
C GLY A 33 28.86 -17.71 -6.53
N LYS A 34 27.67 -17.11 -6.60
CA LYS A 34 26.82 -17.15 -7.80
C LYS A 34 27.38 -16.25 -8.91
N ARG A 35 27.33 -16.71 -10.16
CA ARG A 35 27.58 -15.83 -11.30
C ARG A 35 26.58 -14.68 -11.32
N ILE A 36 26.97 -13.49 -11.76
CA ILE A 36 26.06 -12.35 -11.94
C ILE A 36 26.02 -11.98 -13.42
N LEU A 37 24.82 -12.02 -13.98
CA LEU A 37 24.51 -11.64 -15.33
C LEU A 37 23.58 -10.40 -15.30
N ILE A 38 23.69 -9.52 -16.29
CA ILE A 38 22.80 -8.37 -16.47
C ILE A 38 22.15 -8.41 -17.85
N ASP A 39 20.84 -8.19 -17.92
CA ASP A 39 20.14 -8.09 -19.20
C ASP A 39 20.74 -6.93 -20.02
N ALA A 40 21.20 -7.23 -21.24
CA ALA A 40 21.90 -6.27 -22.09
C ALA A 40 21.06 -5.01 -22.39
N ARG A 41 19.72 -5.11 -22.33
CA ARG A 41 18.79 -4.00 -22.55
C ARG A 41 18.83 -2.96 -21.41
N LEU A 42 19.30 -3.32 -20.22
CA LEU A 42 19.37 -2.44 -19.06
C LEU A 42 20.54 -1.45 -19.12
N THR A 43 21.42 -1.58 -20.10
CA THR A 43 22.68 -0.83 -20.15
C THR A 43 22.49 0.68 -20.20
N HIS A 44 21.46 1.16 -20.90
CA HIS A 44 21.10 2.58 -20.90
C HIS A 44 20.65 3.05 -19.50
N LYS A 45 19.74 2.30 -18.86
CA LYS A 45 19.30 2.60 -17.48
C LYS A 45 20.47 2.58 -16.50
N PHE A 46 21.31 1.56 -16.58
CA PHE A 46 22.50 1.44 -15.74
C PHE A 46 23.42 2.65 -15.91
N SER A 47 23.72 3.04 -17.15
CA SER A 47 24.58 4.20 -17.41
C SER A 47 23.99 5.55 -16.96
N ALA A 48 22.65 5.64 -16.90
CA ALA A 48 21.96 6.84 -16.43
C ALA A 48 21.89 6.91 -14.90
N LEU A 49 21.83 5.76 -14.23
CA LEU A 49 21.62 5.66 -12.78
C LEU A 49 22.93 5.49 -12.00
N VAL A 50 23.96 4.92 -12.62
CA VAL A 50 25.24 4.61 -11.99
C VAL A 50 26.30 5.54 -12.57
N THR A 51 26.81 6.44 -11.75
CA THR A 51 27.84 7.44 -12.11
C THR A 51 29.25 6.94 -11.79
N ASN A 52 30.28 7.58 -12.34
CA ASN A 52 31.69 7.24 -12.07
C ASN A 52 32.22 7.86 -10.76
N ASP A 53 31.34 8.11 -9.79
CA ASP A 53 31.66 8.68 -8.50
C ASP A 53 31.57 7.63 -7.38
N SER A 54 31.80 8.06 -6.14
CA SER A 54 31.72 7.19 -4.96
C SER A 54 30.35 6.52 -4.80
N LYS A 55 29.24 7.15 -5.21
CA LYS A 55 27.90 6.57 -5.12
C LYS A 55 27.72 5.48 -6.16
N GLY A 56 28.12 5.70 -7.40
CA GLY A 56 28.03 4.65 -8.41
C GLY A 56 28.98 3.48 -8.16
N LEU A 57 30.18 3.73 -7.61
CA LEU A 57 31.08 2.65 -7.16
C LEU A 57 30.45 1.79 -6.04
N LEU A 58 29.72 2.39 -5.10
CA LEU A 58 28.96 1.65 -4.08
C LEU A 58 27.90 0.75 -4.71
N VAL A 59 27.21 1.23 -5.74
CA VAL A 59 26.23 0.43 -6.49
C VAL A 59 26.91 -0.76 -7.17
N ILE A 60 28.00 -0.54 -7.90
CA ILE A 60 28.75 -1.58 -8.61
C ILE A 60 29.24 -2.64 -7.64
N HIS A 61 29.90 -2.22 -6.56
CA HIS A 61 30.38 -3.13 -5.52
C HIS A 61 29.23 -3.91 -4.87
N GLY A 62 28.14 -3.23 -4.54
CA GLY A 62 26.98 -3.87 -3.95
C GLY A 62 26.28 -4.87 -4.88
N ILE A 63 26.28 -4.62 -6.20
CA ILE A 63 25.85 -5.59 -7.21
C ILE A 63 26.80 -6.79 -7.21
N LYS A 64 28.13 -6.59 -7.28
CA LYS A 64 29.11 -7.70 -7.19
C LYS A 64 28.89 -8.55 -5.93
N GLN A 65 28.51 -7.96 -4.80
CA GLN A 65 28.22 -8.68 -3.57
C GLN A 65 26.99 -9.59 -3.63
N LEU A 66 26.06 -9.38 -4.57
CA LEU A 66 24.88 -10.25 -4.76
C LEU A 66 25.29 -11.71 -4.96
N LYS A 67 26.48 -11.99 -5.52
CA LYS A 67 27.04 -13.35 -5.67
C LYS A 67 27.00 -14.18 -4.39
N SER A 68 27.07 -13.52 -3.23
CA SER A 68 27.05 -14.15 -1.91
C SER A 68 25.73 -13.94 -1.15
N ARG A 69 25.11 -12.75 -1.26
CA ARG A 69 23.95 -12.35 -0.44
C ARG A 69 22.59 -12.42 -1.14
N GLY A 70 22.59 -12.59 -2.47
CA GLY A 70 21.37 -12.56 -3.28
C GLY A 70 20.34 -13.59 -2.81
N GLY A 71 19.09 -13.16 -2.66
CA GLY A 71 18.00 -14.01 -2.14
C GLY A 71 17.99 -14.23 -0.63
N GLY A 72 18.93 -13.63 0.12
CA GLY A 72 19.03 -13.77 1.57
C GLY A 72 17.91 -13.10 2.38
N VAL A 73 18.05 -13.11 3.71
CA VAL A 73 17.06 -12.49 4.63
C VAL A 73 16.93 -10.98 4.45
N ASN A 74 18.01 -10.33 3.98
CA ASN A 74 18.08 -8.89 3.74
C ASN A 74 17.64 -8.46 2.33
N SER A 75 17.31 -9.40 1.43
CA SER A 75 16.72 -9.08 0.14
C SER A 75 15.20 -8.95 0.23
N TYR A 76 14.61 -8.33 -0.77
CA TYR A 76 13.18 -8.43 -1.05
C TYR A 76 12.94 -9.70 -1.88
N SER A 77 11.86 -10.44 -1.62
CA SER A 77 11.50 -11.65 -2.39
C SER A 77 10.10 -11.51 -2.95
N SER A 78 9.88 -11.91 -4.20
CA SER A 78 8.54 -11.86 -4.80
C SER A 78 7.58 -12.80 -4.06
N ASN A 79 6.33 -12.35 -3.88
CA ASN A 79 5.25 -13.15 -3.31
C ASN A 79 4.67 -14.16 -4.33
N VAL A 80 5.02 -14.04 -5.61
CA VAL A 80 4.44 -14.84 -6.72
C VAL A 80 5.49 -15.78 -7.34
N LYS A 81 6.73 -15.30 -7.50
CA LYS A 81 7.81 -16.05 -8.14
C LYS A 81 8.97 -16.26 -7.17
N ALA A 82 9.14 -17.47 -6.66
CA ALA A 82 10.13 -17.77 -5.62
C ALA A 82 11.58 -17.43 -6.01
N HIS A 83 11.92 -17.50 -7.30
CA HIS A 83 13.25 -17.16 -7.81
C HIS A 83 13.47 -15.66 -8.04
N LYS A 84 12.44 -14.80 -7.91
CA LYS A 84 12.55 -13.36 -8.18
C LYS A 84 12.76 -12.57 -6.88
N HIS A 85 13.79 -11.74 -6.88
CA HIS A 85 14.25 -10.98 -5.74
C HIS A 85 14.62 -9.55 -6.12
N MET A 86 14.88 -8.74 -5.11
CA MET A 86 15.28 -7.36 -5.30
C MET A 86 16.10 -6.86 -4.12
N ASP A 87 17.15 -6.07 -4.36
CA ASP A 87 17.98 -5.45 -3.33
C ASP A 87 18.01 -3.94 -3.55
N VAL A 88 17.96 -3.17 -2.45
CA VAL A 88 18.29 -1.74 -2.47
C VAL A 88 19.80 -1.63 -2.24
N ILE A 89 20.49 -0.98 -3.17
CA ILE A 89 21.95 -0.86 -3.19
C ILE A 89 22.30 0.60 -3.44
N GLY A 90 22.81 1.30 -2.42
CA GLY A 90 23.00 2.75 -2.52
C GLY A 90 21.68 3.46 -2.81
N HIS A 91 21.65 4.24 -3.89
CA HIS A 91 20.47 4.98 -4.35
C HIS A 91 19.66 4.24 -5.43
N VAL A 92 20.01 2.99 -5.77
CA VAL A 92 19.26 2.21 -6.77
C VAL A 92 18.60 0.99 -6.16
N VAL A 93 17.57 0.54 -6.84
CA VAL A 93 16.97 -0.77 -6.66
C VAL A 93 17.41 -1.69 -7.79
N VAL A 94 17.82 -2.90 -7.45
CA VAL A 94 18.25 -3.93 -8.41
C VAL A 94 17.32 -5.12 -8.28
N ALA A 95 16.50 -5.38 -9.31
CA ALA A 95 15.62 -6.54 -9.37
C ALA A 95 16.30 -7.67 -10.15
N TYR A 96 16.32 -8.87 -9.59
CA TYR A 96 17.04 -10.00 -10.16
C TYR A 96 16.33 -11.33 -9.94
N GLU A 97 16.71 -12.33 -10.74
CA GLU A 97 16.24 -13.70 -10.64
C GLU A 97 17.41 -14.64 -10.29
N ILE A 98 17.17 -15.63 -9.43
CA ILE A 98 18.15 -16.66 -9.07
C ILE A 98 17.81 -17.94 -9.82
N HIS A 99 18.65 -18.30 -10.76
CA HIS A 99 18.54 -19.52 -11.56
C HIS A 99 19.56 -20.54 -11.05
N GLN A 100 19.13 -21.78 -10.88
CA GLN A 100 20.04 -22.89 -10.59
C GLN A 100 20.64 -23.39 -11.91
N SER A 101 21.91 -23.77 -11.87
CA SER A 101 22.53 -24.39 -13.04
C SER A 101 21.84 -25.72 -13.34
N SER A 102 21.46 -25.90 -14.61
CA SER A 102 20.86 -27.13 -15.11
C SER A 102 21.46 -27.47 -16.49
N PRO A 103 21.22 -28.66 -17.05
CA PRO A 103 21.66 -28.99 -18.41
C PRO A 103 21.13 -28.00 -19.46
N ASP A 104 19.92 -27.48 -19.26
CA ASP A 104 19.26 -26.51 -20.15
C ASP A 104 19.68 -25.05 -19.88
N ASP A 105 20.29 -24.81 -18.71
CA ASP A 105 20.83 -23.51 -18.30
C ASP A 105 22.16 -23.70 -17.55
N PRO A 106 23.25 -23.99 -18.26
CA PRO A 106 24.56 -24.22 -17.64
C PRO A 106 25.10 -22.95 -16.97
N TYR A 107 24.48 -21.79 -17.24
CA TYR A 107 24.91 -20.49 -16.77
C TYR A 107 24.12 -19.95 -15.57
N GLY A 108 23.49 -20.85 -14.80
CA GLY A 108 22.81 -20.54 -13.55
C GLY A 108 23.57 -19.54 -12.64
N GLY A 109 22.81 -18.69 -11.96
CA GLY A 109 23.34 -17.56 -11.22
C GLY A 109 22.27 -16.50 -10.96
N ILE A 110 22.71 -15.29 -10.69
CA ILE A 110 21.87 -14.11 -10.52
C ILE A 110 21.74 -13.40 -11.85
N ARG A 111 20.51 -13.24 -12.35
CA ARG A 111 20.19 -12.47 -13.55
C ARG A 111 19.53 -11.17 -13.15
N ILE A 112 20.21 -10.04 -13.36
CA ILE A 112 19.65 -8.71 -13.14
C ILE A 112 18.67 -8.42 -14.28
N THR A 113 17.41 -8.23 -13.91
CA THR A 113 16.27 -8.04 -14.81
C THR A 113 15.74 -6.62 -14.82
N ASP A 114 16.06 -5.81 -13.80
CA ASP A 114 15.78 -4.37 -13.81
C ASP A 114 16.69 -3.60 -12.86
N ILE A 115 16.84 -2.30 -13.12
CA ILE A 115 17.50 -1.33 -12.26
C ILE A 115 16.75 0.00 -12.31
N ASP A 116 16.48 0.59 -11.14
CA ASP A 116 15.78 1.88 -11.04
C ASP A 116 16.25 2.68 -9.82
N LEU A 117 15.80 3.92 -9.66
CA LEU A 117 16.04 4.68 -8.42
C LEU A 117 15.31 4.04 -7.24
N ALA A 118 16.00 3.96 -6.11
CA ALA A 118 15.40 3.51 -4.86
C ALA A 118 14.55 4.63 -4.26
N ASP A 119 13.24 4.59 -4.54
CA ASP A 119 12.24 5.47 -3.92
C ASP A 119 11.35 4.66 -2.97
N PHE A 120 11.98 4.00 -1.99
CA PHE A 120 11.26 3.26 -0.96
C PHE A 120 11.60 3.85 0.40
N ALA A 121 10.56 4.16 1.19
CA ALA A 121 10.75 4.47 2.59
C ALA A 121 11.50 3.31 3.27
N GLY A 122 12.59 3.63 3.96
CA GLY A 122 13.44 2.65 4.63
C GLY A 122 12.64 1.69 5.52
N GLY A 123 13.11 0.45 5.64
CA GLY A 123 12.40 -0.64 6.32
C GLY A 123 12.31 -0.43 7.83
N LYS A 124 11.37 0.39 8.28
CA LYS A 124 10.98 0.52 9.68
C LYS A 124 10.56 -0.85 10.23
N GLU A 125 10.90 -1.09 11.49
CA GLU A 125 10.59 -2.34 12.17
C GLU A 125 9.12 -2.39 12.58
N LEU A 126 8.62 -3.58 12.88
CA LEU A 126 7.30 -3.75 13.49
C LEU A 126 7.25 -3.04 14.86
N GLY A 127 6.10 -2.46 15.18
CA GLY A 127 5.72 -2.14 16.57
C GLY A 127 5.05 -0.79 16.72
N PHE A 128 4.96 -0.33 17.98
CA PHE A 128 4.39 0.97 18.31
C PHE A 128 5.44 2.06 18.19
N TYR A 129 5.16 3.06 17.37
CA TYR A 129 5.95 4.27 17.23
C TYR A 129 5.20 5.43 17.88
N HIS A 130 5.89 6.17 18.74
CA HIS A 130 5.29 7.33 19.37
C HIS A 130 5.39 8.53 18.42
N VAL A 131 4.25 9.10 18.05
CA VAL A 131 4.16 10.21 17.09
C VAL A 131 3.70 11.46 17.83
N ARG A 132 4.52 12.51 17.78
CA ARG A 132 4.29 13.79 18.48
C ARG A 132 4.55 14.97 17.55
N ARG A 133 4.01 16.13 17.87
CA ARG A 133 4.37 17.36 17.16
C ARG A 133 5.71 17.89 17.67
N ASP A 134 6.64 18.11 16.75
CA ASP A 134 7.91 18.81 16.98
C ASP A 134 8.06 19.92 15.94
N GLY A 135 8.28 21.16 16.37
CA GLY A 135 8.41 22.30 15.45
C GLY A 135 7.19 22.60 14.54
N GLY A 136 6.01 22.07 14.86
CA GLY A 136 4.79 22.21 14.04
C GLY A 136 4.56 21.06 13.04
N GLU A 137 5.54 20.18 12.87
CA GLU A 137 5.43 18.97 12.06
C GLU A 137 5.22 17.74 12.95
N TRP A 138 4.62 16.69 12.39
CA TRP A 138 4.51 15.41 13.08
C TRP A 138 5.82 14.64 12.94
N ASP A 139 6.40 14.23 14.06
CA ASP A 139 7.56 13.36 14.09
C ASP A 139 7.30 12.05 14.83
N ALA A 140 7.88 10.96 14.32
CA ALA A 140 7.71 9.62 14.85
C ALA A 140 9.02 9.13 15.49
N SER A 141 8.93 8.43 16.62
CA SER A 141 10.09 7.92 17.33
C SER A 141 11.02 7.10 16.43
N GLY A 142 12.34 7.20 16.64
CA GLY A 142 13.33 6.49 15.82
C GLY A 142 13.28 4.96 15.99
N LYS A 143 12.75 4.46 17.11
CA LYS A 143 12.62 3.03 17.43
C LYS A 143 11.17 2.69 17.77
N SER A 144 10.79 1.45 17.49
CA SER A 144 9.50 0.91 17.92
C SER A 144 9.56 0.47 19.39
N SER A 145 8.39 0.39 19.99
CA SER A 145 8.14 -0.13 21.33
C SER A 145 7.07 -1.22 21.30
N ASN A 146 6.88 -1.89 22.45
CA ASN A 146 5.87 -2.93 22.64
C ASN A 146 4.74 -2.49 23.59
N ALA A 147 4.52 -1.19 23.72
CA ALA A 147 3.55 -0.62 24.64
C ALA A 147 2.88 0.62 24.03
N ILE A 148 1.70 0.91 24.55
CA ILE A 148 0.95 2.12 24.27
C ILE A 148 1.17 3.06 25.47
N PHE A 149 1.51 4.30 25.17
CA PHE A 149 1.80 5.38 26.11
C PHE A 149 0.76 6.49 26.04
N THR A 150 0.04 6.63 24.93
CA THR A 150 -0.93 7.70 24.70
C THR A 150 -2.38 7.24 24.79
N GLN A 151 -3.30 8.19 24.94
CA GLN A 151 -4.75 7.91 24.93
C GLN A 151 -5.30 7.68 23.53
N LYS A 152 -4.56 8.04 22.48
CA LYS A 152 -4.95 7.81 21.09
C LYS A 152 -3.95 6.86 20.45
N ALA A 153 -4.44 5.89 19.69
CA ALA A 153 -3.59 4.94 18.97
C ALA A 153 -4.16 4.65 17.57
N THR A 154 -3.29 4.35 16.61
CA THR A 154 -3.69 4.10 15.23
C THR A 154 -3.01 2.89 14.63
N ILE A 155 -3.67 2.24 13.67
CA ILE A 155 -3.11 1.15 12.87
C ILE A 155 -3.33 1.49 11.41
N ASN A 156 -2.25 1.62 10.63
CA ASN A 156 -2.33 1.78 9.19
C ASN A 156 -2.44 0.41 8.51
N GLY A 157 -3.28 0.34 7.48
CA GLY A 157 -3.47 -0.86 6.69
C GLY A 157 -3.59 -0.62 5.20
N LEU A 158 -3.07 0.49 4.68
CA LEU A 158 -2.96 0.66 3.23
C LEU A 158 -1.74 1.46 2.78
N SER A 159 -1.26 2.43 3.57
CA SER A 159 -0.11 3.23 3.15
C SER A 159 1.18 2.40 3.23
N GLN A 160 1.92 2.34 2.13
CA GLN A 160 3.20 1.62 2.06
C GLN A 160 4.36 2.42 2.66
N ASN A 161 4.20 3.73 2.83
CA ASN A 161 5.22 4.62 3.34
C ASN A 161 4.94 4.94 4.81
N PHE A 162 5.86 4.53 5.68
CA PHE A 162 5.76 4.79 7.12
C PHE A 162 5.61 6.28 7.44
N GLU A 163 6.42 7.14 6.82
CA GLU A 163 6.45 8.57 7.11
C GLU A 163 5.14 9.24 6.65
N GLU A 164 4.65 8.88 5.47
CA GLU A 164 3.35 9.36 4.98
C GLU A 164 2.20 8.91 5.90
N ALA A 165 2.19 7.63 6.29
CA ALA A 165 1.19 7.08 7.19
C ALA A 165 1.21 7.78 8.56
N ALA A 166 2.39 7.84 9.19
CA ALA A 166 2.55 8.34 10.56
C ALA A 166 2.43 9.86 10.66
N LYS A 167 2.94 10.62 9.67
CA LYS A 167 3.11 12.07 9.78
C LYS A 167 2.07 12.89 9.03
N SER A 168 1.38 12.28 8.06
CA SER A 168 0.38 12.97 7.25
C SER A 168 -1.01 12.36 7.41
N LEU A 169 -1.14 11.07 7.09
CA LEU A 169 -2.44 10.42 6.96
C LEU A 169 -3.14 10.17 8.31
N MET A 170 -2.47 9.45 9.23
CA MET A 170 -3.05 9.08 10.51
C MET A 170 -3.36 10.28 11.41
N PRO A 171 -2.51 11.32 11.52
CA PRO A 171 -2.85 12.49 12.34
C PRO A 171 -4.11 13.23 11.86
N GLU A 172 -4.30 13.38 10.54
CA GLU A 172 -5.51 14.01 9.98
C GLU A 172 -6.75 13.18 10.32
N MET A 173 -6.72 11.87 10.07
CA MET A 173 -7.86 11.01 10.36
C MET A 173 -8.20 10.96 11.85
N LEU A 174 -7.18 10.90 12.71
CA LEU A 174 -7.34 10.87 14.16
C LEU A 174 -7.96 12.17 14.67
N ALA A 175 -7.54 13.31 14.11
CA ALA A 175 -8.11 14.61 14.44
C ALA A 175 -9.58 14.74 14.01
N LEU A 176 -9.94 14.17 12.86
CA LEU A 176 -11.33 14.14 12.38
C LEU A 176 -12.21 13.16 13.16
N ALA A 177 -11.62 12.10 13.73
CA ALA A 177 -12.30 11.10 14.52
C ALA A 177 -12.58 11.56 15.96
N TYR A 178 -11.54 11.98 16.68
CA TYR A 178 -11.59 12.20 18.14
C TYR A 178 -11.22 13.64 18.52
N GLY A 179 -11.33 14.58 17.58
CA GLY A 179 -10.88 15.95 17.76
C GLY A 179 -9.35 16.10 17.81
N PRO A 180 -8.84 17.32 18.04
CA PRO A 180 -7.41 17.63 17.99
C PRO A 180 -6.55 16.63 18.78
N VAL A 181 -5.41 16.28 18.22
CA VAL A 181 -4.41 15.45 18.89
C VAL A 181 -3.62 16.34 19.84
N ASP A 182 -3.54 15.94 21.11
CA ASP A 182 -2.88 16.73 22.16
C ASP A 182 -1.35 16.75 21.98
N ALA A 183 -0.66 17.49 22.86
CA ALA A 183 0.80 17.58 22.84
C ALA A 183 1.52 16.26 23.14
N ARG A 184 0.84 15.29 23.77
CA ARG A 184 1.39 13.93 23.99
C ARG A 184 1.32 13.10 22.73
N GLY A 185 0.57 13.51 21.71
CA GLY A 185 0.55 12.83 20.43
C GLY A 185 -0.26 11.54 20.45
N PHE A 186 0.18 10.55 19.66
CA PHE A 186 -0.48 9.26 19.55
C PHE A 186 0.52 8.13 19.27
N ASP A 187 0.12 6.89 19.55
CA ASP A 187 0.92 5.72 19.22
C ASP A 187 0.46 5.10 17.90
N PHE A 188 1.40 4.98 16.97
CA PHE A 188 1.19 4.39 15.66
C PHE A 188 1.72 2.96 15.62
N PHE A 189 0.83 1.97 15.50
CA PHE A 189 1.25 0.60 15.28
C PHE A 189 1.55 0.38 13.79
N PHE A 190 2.83 0.18 13.47
CA PHE A 190 3.27 -0.06 12.12
C PHE A 190 3.54 -1.54 11.87
N GLN A 191 2.88 -2.11 10.86
CA GLN A 191 3.24 -3.38 10.26
C GLN A 191 3.86 -3.11 8.88
N PRO A 192 5.10 -3.56 8.62
CA PRO A 192 5.70 -3.41 7.29
C PRO A 192 4.85 -4.10 6.21
N GLU A 193 4.46 -3.37 5.17
CA GLU A 193 3.75 -3.91 4.02
C GLU A 193 4.70 -4.49 2.96
N SER A 194 4.14 -5.31 2.06
CA SER A 194 4.90 -5.77 0.89
C SER A 194 5.06 -4.63 -0.08
N LEU A 195 6.26 -4.50 -0.64
CA LEU A 195 6.58 -3.48 -1.62
C LEU A 195 5.95 -3.86 -2.97
N LEU A 196 5.24 -2.93 -3.61
CA LEU A 196 4.77 -3.09 -4.98
C LEU A 196 5.79 -2.48 -5.94
N TYR A 197 6.40 -3.30 -6.79
CA TYR A 197 7.37 -2.85 -7.79
C TYR A 197 7.05 -3.49 -9.14
N ASN A 198 6.85 -2.67 -10.18
CA ASN A 198 6.44 -3.10 -11.53
C ASN A 198 5.27 -4.11 -11.52
N GLY A 199 4.20 -3.79 -10.77
CA GLY A 199 3.01 -4.63 -10.64
C GLY A 199 3.20 -5.93 -9.85
N SER A 200 4.42 -6.24 -9.41
CA SER A 200 4.73 -7.42 -8.60
C SER A 200 4.86 -7.05 -7.13
N ARG A 201 4.29 -7.85 -6.24
CA ARG A 201 4.45 -7.70 -4.78
C ARG A 201 5.70 -8.41 -4.31
N PHE A 202 6.50 -7.72 -3.51
CA PHE A 202 7.73 -8.21 -2.91
C PHE A 202 7.64 -8.14 -1.38
N ARG A 203 7.89 -9.26 -0.72
CA ARG A 203 8.10 -9.32 0.72
C ARG A 203 9.39 -8.59 1.07
N THR A 204 9.30 -7.64 1.99
CA THR A 204 10.45 -6.84 2.43
C THR A 204 11.31 -7.62 3.42
N PRO A 205 12.58 -7.23 3.65
CA PRO A 205 13.43 -7.82 4.70
C PRO A 205 12.79 -7.77 6.09
N ALA A 206 12.12 -6.66 6.41
CA ALA A 206 11.37 -6.52 7.66
C ALA A 206 10.25 -7.57 7.76
N GLN A 207 9.49 -7.78 6.68
CA GLN A 207 8.46 -8.83 6.64
C GLN A 207 9.03 -10.25 6.67
N LYS A 208 10.25 -10.49 6.20
CA LYS A 208 10.90 -11.82 6.31
C LYS A 208 11.27 -12.13 7.76
N ARG A 209 11.72 -11.11 8.50
CA ARG A 209 12.06 -11.22 9.94
C ARG A 209 10.82 -11.30 10.83
N VAL A 210 9.73 -10.69 10.40
CA VAL A 210 8.51 -10.53 11.20
C VAL A 210 7.29 -10.90 10.37
N ASN A 211 6.61 -11.98 10.74
CA ASN A 211 5.35 -12.37 10.10
C ASN A 211 4.14 -11.76 10.82
N ILE A 212 2.95 -11.93 10.24
CA ILE A 212 1.69 -11.43 10.80
C ILE A 212 1.44 -11.94 12.23
N HIS A 213 1.86 -13.16 12.58
CA HIS A 213 1.67 -13.71 13.93
C HIS A 213 2.46 -12.94 14.98
N VAL A 214 3.72 -12.60 14.69
CA VAL A 214 4.54 -11.77 15.58
C VAL A 214 3.94 -10.37 15.71
N ALA A 215 3.45 -9.80 14.60
CA ALA A 215 2.76 -8.51 14.62
C ALA A 215 1.52 -8.53 15.51
N SER A 216 0.66 -9.55 15.37
CA SER A 216 -0.52 -9.73 16.19
C SER A 216 -0.18 -9.95 17.66
N GLN A 217 0.90 -10.67 17.99
CA GLN A 217 1.38 -10.83 19.36
C GLN A 217 1.81 -9.50 19.97
N TRP A 218 2.54 -8.66 19.23
CA TRP A 218 2.98 -7.35 19.73
C TRP A 218 1.79 -6.41 19.94
N LEU A 219 0.84 -6.40 19.01
CA LEU A 219 -0.38 -5.61 19.14
C LEU A 219 -1.22 -6.09 20.34
N ALA A 220 -1.41 -7.40 20.49
CA ALA A 220 -2.13 -8.01 21.62
C ALA A 220 -1.46 -7.66 22.97
N GLN A 221 -0.13 -7.71 23.03
CA GLN A 221 0.61 -7.29 24.22
C GLN A 221 0.44 -5.80 24.54
N GLY A 222 0.45 -4.94 23.53
CA GLY A 222 0.19 -3.50 23.70
C GLY A 222 -1.20 -3.23 24.28
N LEU A 223 -2.22 -3.83 23.65
CA LEU A 223 -3.61 -3.78 24.12
C LEU A 223 -3.73 -4.25 25.57
N LEU A 224 -3.24 -5.45 25.88
CA LEU A 224 -3.34 -6.02 27.23
C LEU A 224 -2.59 -5.19 28.28
N LYS A 225 -1.43 -4.60 27.94
CA LYS A 225 -0.70 -3.72 28.85
C LYS A 225 -1.48 -2.43 29.15
N ALA A 226 -2.07 -1.80 28.14
CA ALA A 226 -2.92 -0.62 28.33
C ALA A 226 -4.17 -0.96 29.17
N GLN A 227 -4.82 -2.09 28.88
CA GLN A 227 -5.95 -2.60 29.67
C GLN A 227 -5.56 -2.82 31.15
N LYS A 228 -4.44 -3.49 31.42
CA LYS A 228 -3.95 -3.72 32.80
C LYS A 228 -3.59 -2.44 33.55
N ARG A 229 -3.20 -1.39 32.84
CA ARG A 229 -2.94 -0.05 33.40
C ARG A 229 -4.23 0.76 33.61
N GLN A 230 -5.39 0.23 33.24
CA GLN A 230 -6.66 0.96 33.22
C GLN A 230 -6.54 2.25 32.41
N GLN A 231 -5.78 2.21 31.31
CA GLN A 231 -5.55 3.36 30.44
C GLN A 231 -6.59 3.34 29.32
N PRO A 232 -7.49 4.34 29.24
CA PRO A 232 -8.38 4.48 28.11
C PRO A 232 -7.58 4.74 26.83
N VAL A 233 -7.91 4.00 25.77
CA VAL A 233 -7.28 4.16 24.44
C VAL A 233 -8.35 4.23 23.35
N GLU A 234 -8.36 5.34 22.64
CA GLU A 234 -9.14 5.61 21.44
C GLU A 234 -8.36 5.12 20.21
N TRP A 235 -8.90 4.12 19.53
CA TRP A 235 -8.27 3.48 18.39
C TRP A 235 -8.89 3.92 17.07
N LEU A 236 -8.04 4.39 16.16
CA LEU A 236 -8.37 4.49 14.74
C LEU A 236 -7.72 3.33 13.98
N ILE A 237 -8.52 2.40 13.49
CA ILE A 237 -8.04 1.25 12.70
C ILE A 237 -8.33 1.51 11.22
N HIS A 238 -7.29 1.67 10.40
CA HIS A 238 -7.43 1.97 8.98
C HIS A 238 -7.22 0.75 8.08
N GLY A 239 -8.08 0.58 7.06
CA GLY A 239 -7.86 -0.35 5.95
C GLY A 239 -7.69 -1.81 6.34
N ASP A 240 -6.63 -2.46 5.86
CA ASP A 240 -6.28 -3.85 6.21
C ASP A 240 -5.76 -4.00 7.66
N GLY A 241 -5.56 -2.92 8.41
CA GLY A 241 -5.14 -2.94 9.81
C GLY A 241 -6.12 -3.69 10.70
N ILE A 242 -7.38 -3.78 10.28
CA ILE A 242 -8.43 -4.58 10.94
C ILE A 242 -8.16 -6.09 10.91
N TRP A 243 -7.41 -6.59 9.92
CA TRP A 243 -6.99 -7.99 9.89
C TRP A 243 -5.95 -8.28 10.96
N LEU A 244 -4.96 -7.41 11.07
CA LEU A 244 -3.93 -7.49 12.10
C LEU A 244 -4.55 -7.41 13.50
N PHE A 245 -5.50 -6.49 13.68
CA PHE A 245 -6.23 -6.32 14.92
C PHE A 245 -7.06 -7.56 15.27
N ASP A 246 -7.86 -8.10 14.35
CA ASP A 246 -8.64 -9.32 14.58
C ASP A 246 -7.77 -10.53 14.96
N ARG A 247 -6.61 -10.69 14.32
CA ARG A 247 -5.62 -11.71 14.69
C ARG A 247 -5.01 -11.47 16.06
N ALA A 248 -4.88 -10.22 16.51
CA ALA A 248 -4.48 -9.93 17.88
C ALA A 248 -5.57 -10.31 18.88
N LEU A 249 -6.86 -10.17 18.52
CA LEU A 249 -7.98 -10.61 19.35
C LEU A 249 -8.02 -12.13 19.58
N ASP A 250 -7.49 -12.94 18.64
CA ASP A 250 -7.29 -14.39 18.85
C ASP A 250 -6.44 -14.69 20.07
N LEU A 251 -5.46 -13.83 20.36
CA LEU A 251 -4.53 -14.00 21.47
C LEU A 251 -5.06 -13.43 22.79
N LEU A 252 -6.18 -12.72 22.74
CA LEU A 252 -6.80 -12.03 23.87
C LEU A 252 -8.15 -12.65 24.25
N GLU A 253 -8.51 -13.81 23.70
CA GLU A 253 -9.76 -14.48 24.01
C GLU A 253 -9.92 -14.71 25.53
N GLY A 254 -11.11 -14.43 26.04
CA GLY A 254 -11.42 -14.47 27.48
C GLY A 254 -10.98 -13.23 28.27
N GLN A 255 -10.22 -12.29 27.68
CA GLN A 255 -9.89 -11.02 28.33
C GLN A 255 -10.98 -9.98 28.08
N LYS A 256 -11.32 -9.21 29.12
CA LYS A 256 -12.17 -8.01 29.01
C LYS A 256 -11.31 -6.83 28.56
N MET A 257 -11.75 -6.12 27.53
CA MET A 257 -11.02 -5.07 26.81
C MET A 257 -11.79 -3.74 26.83
N ASP A 258 -12.35 -3.38 27.99
CA ASP A 258 -13.27 -2.26 28.16
C ASP A 258 -12.63 -0.88 28.30
N GLN A 259 -11.29 -0.80 28.28
CA GLN A 259 -10.55 0.45 28.20
C GLN A 259 -10.30 0.91 26.77
N HIS A 260 -10.84 0.21 25.77
CA HIS A 260 -10.54 0.47 24.37
C HIS A 260 -11.79 0.87 23.60
N THR A 261 -11.75 2.05 22.98
CA THR A 261 -12.82 2.59 22.13
C THR A 261 -12.38 2.53 20.68
N ILE A 262 -13.17 1.89 19.82
CA ILE A 262 -12.78 1.60 18.43
C ILE A 262 -13.54 2.46 17.43
N LEU A 263 -12.80 3.01 16.46
CA LEU A 263 -13.31 3.51 15.19
C LEU A 263 -12.57 2.83 14.03
N ILE A 264 -13.32 2.30 13.06
CA ILE A 264 -12.77 1.66 11.86
C ILE A 264 -12.91 2.62 10.67
N ALA A 265 -11.83 2.91 9.96
CA ALA A 265 -11.83 3.87 8.86
C ALA A 265 -11.31 3.22 7.57
N GLY A 266 -12.06 3.36 6.46
CA GLY A 266 -11.71 2.73 5.19
C GLY A 266 -11.84 1.21 5.24
N LEU A 267 -12.93 0.65 4.68
CA LEU A 267 -13.19 -0.78 4.78
C LEU A 267 -12.32 -1.57 3.79
N SER A 268 -11.35 -2.31 4.31
CA SER A 268 -10.68 -3.40 3.58
C SER A 268 -11.67 -4.47 3.14
N ARG A 269 -11.29 -5.36 2.21
CA ARG A 269 -12.09 -6.52 1.73
C ARG A 269 -12.36 -7.59 2.82
N SER A 270 -12.52 -7.19 4.08
CA SER A 270 -12.63 -8.03 5.26
C SER A 270 -14.05 -8.05 5.77
N PHE A 271 -14.53 -9.24 6.16
CA PHE A 271 -15.88 -9.39 6.70
C PHE A 271 -15.94 -8.80 8.12
N LEU A 272 -16.50 -7.59 8.23
CA LEU A 272 -16.39 -6.78 9.44
C LEU A 272 -17.41 -7.14 10.53
N ALA A 273 -18.60 -7.59 10.16
CA ALA A 273 -19.69 -7.85 11.11
C ALA A 273 -19.29 -8.83 12.24
N PRO A 274 -18.64 -9.99 11.97
CA PRO A 274 -18.20 -10.88 13.05
C PRO A 274 -17.10 -10.29 13.90
N LYS A 275 -16.24 -9.44 13.33
CA LYS A 275 -15.15 -8.78 14.05
C LYS A 275 -15.73 -7.77 15.06
N ILE A 276 -16.72 -6.98 14.65
CA ILE A 276 -17.46 -6.08 15.55
C ILE A 276 -18.16 -6.89 16.66
N ALA A 277 -18.89 -7.95 16.30
CA ALA A 277 -19.58 -8.79 17.30
C ALA A 277 -18.59 -9.40 18.31
N ARG A 278 -17.40 -9.82 17.86
CA ARG A 278 -16.33 -10.30 18.73
C ARG A 278 -15.80 -9.20 19.65
N MET A 279 -15.47 -8.03 19.11
CA MET A 279 -15.04 -6.88 19.91
C MET A 279 -16.07 -6.52 20.98
N LYS A 280 -17.37 -6.49 20.62
CA LYS A 280 -18.45 -6.27 21.59
C LYS A 280 -18.45 -7.32 22.70
N ARG A 281 -18.33 -8.62 22.38
CA ARG A 281 -18.27 -9.70 23.39
C ARG A 281 -17.06 -9.57 24.31
N MET A 282 -15.95 -9.04 23.82
CA MET A 282 -14.75 -8.78 24.62
C MET A 282 -14.86 -7.48 25.44
N GLY A 283 -15.94 -6.72 25.31
CA GLY A 283 -16.20 -5.51 26.08
C GLY A 283 -15.61 -4.23 25.50
N PHE A 284 -15.10 -4.25 24.27
CA PHE A 284 -14.67 -3.01 23.60
C PHE A 284 -15.83 -2.02 23.49
N GLN A 285 -15.49 -0.74 23.66
CA GLN A 285 -16.37 0.37 23.35
C GLN A 285 -16.21 0.75 21.88
N PHE A 286 -17.19 1.46 21.34
CA PHE A 286 -17.17 1.94 19.97
C PHE A 286 -17.45 3.43 19.94
N HIS A 287 -16.75 4.12 19.03
CA HIS A 287 -17.09 5.48 18.66
C HIS A 287 -18.48 5.50 18.00
N ASP A 288 -19.25 6.58 18.15
CA ASP A 288 -20.64 6.71 17.66
C ASP A 288 -20.80 6.35 16.18
N ASP A 289 -19.81 6.73 15.37
CA ASP A 289 -19.79 6.38 13.95
C ASP A 289 -19.50 4.91 13.65
N VAL A 290 -18.78 4.21 14.54
CA VAL A 290 -18.26 2.83 14.47
C VAL A 290 -17.33 2.56 13.28
N VAL A 291 -17.77 2.93 12.09
CA VAL A 291 -17.13 2.78 10.79
C VAL A 291 -17.23 4.10 10.02
N LYS A 292 -16.13 4.58 9.43
CA LYS A 292 -16.11 5.71 8.48
C LYS A 292 -15.60 5.28 7.11
N VAL A 293 -16.27 5.74 6.06
CA VAL A 293 -16.01 5.34 4.67
C VAL A 293 -16.25 6.49 3.71
N ASN A 294 -15.44 6.53 2.66
CA ASN A 294 -15.71 7.35 1.50
C ASN A 294 -16.72 6.62 0.60
N SER A 295 -17.77 7.29 0.12
CA SER A 295 -18.75 6.63 -0.76
C SER A 295 -18.24 6.37 -2.19
N HIS A 296 -17.07 6.90 -2.55
CA HIS A 296 -16.35 6.57 -3.79
C HIS A 296 -15.24 5.52 -3.59
N ASP A 297 -15.05 5.02 -2.36
CA ASP A 297 -14.19 3.88 -2.12
C ASP A 297 -14.92 2.59 -2.52
N TRP A 298 -14.49 1.99 -3.63
CA TRP A 298 -15.09 0.78 -4.18
C TRP A 298 -14.73 -0.49 -3.40
N ASN A 299 -13.64 -0.49 -2.61
CA ASN A 299 -13.40 -1.57 -1.65
C ASN A 299 -14.47 -1.49 -0.55
N SER A 300 -14.78 -0.29 -0.06
CA SER A 300 -15.87 -0.11 0.91
C SER A 300 -17.26 -0.40 0.34
N VAL A 301 -17.55 0.01 -0.91
CA VAL A 301 -18.81 -0.35 -1.61
C VAL A 301 -18.96 -1.86 -1.67
N ARG A 302 -17.92 -2.61 -2.05
CA ARG A 302 -17.97 -4.07 -2.06
C ARG A 302 -18.26 -4.66 -0.67
N ASN A 303 -17.66 -4.17 0.41
CA ASN A 303 -17.99 -4.69 1.75
C ASN A 303 -19.40 -4.34 2.23
N ARG A 304 -19.93 -3.19 1.81
CA ARG A 304 -21.32 -2.83 2.09
C ARG A 304 -22.30 -3.68 1.26
N LEU A 305 -21.94 -4.01 0.02
CA LEU A 305 -22.74 -4.82 -0.90
C LEU A 305 -22.61 -6.34 -0.69
N ASP A 306 -21.43 -6.82 -0.32
CA ASP A 306 -21.05 -8.23 -0.28
C ASP A 306 -21.12 -8.82 1.14
N ILE A 307 -21.58 -10.07 1.19
CA ILE A 307 -21.78 -10.99 2.32
C ILE A 307 -22.91 -10.65 3.31
N ARG A 308 -24.14 -10.47 2.79
CA ARG A 308 -25.46 -10.50 3.49
C ARG A 308 -25.99 -9.20 4.08
N GLY A 309 -25.34 -8.05 3.87
CA GLY A 309 -25.85 -6.76 4.38
C GLY A 309 -25.91 -6.70 5.91
N ARG A 310 -25.10 -7.50 6.63
CA ARG A 310 -25.17 -7.61 8.09
C ARG A 310 -24.37 -6.57 8.86
N LEU A 311 -23.65 -5.68 8.17
CA LEU A 311 -22.88 -4.63 8.85
C LEU A 311 -23.78 -3.69 9.65
N HIS A 312 -24.90 -3.22 9.06
CA HIS A 312 -25.85 -2.40 9.79
C HIS A 312 -26.43 -3.15 10.99
N GLN A 313 -26.75 -4.45 10.85
CA GLN A 313 -27.24 -5.28 11.96
C GLN A 313 -26.20 -5.44 13.06
N ALA A 314 -24.92 -5.56 12.71
CA ALA A 314 -23.83 -5.64 13.68
C ALA A 314 -23.68 -4.31 14.45
N VAL A 315 -23.79 -3.17 13.76
CA VAL A 315 -23.77 -1.83 14.37
C VAL A 315 -25.00 -1.61 15.24
N GLU A 316 -26.19 -1.93 14.74
CA GLU A 316 -27.46 -1.90 15.50
C GLU A 316 -27.39 -2.77 16.76
N SER A 317 -26.72 -3.93 16.68
CA SER A 317 -26.54 -4.80 17.83
C SER A 317 -25.68 -4.19 18.93
N LEU A 318 -24.96 -3.07 18.70
CA LEU A 318 -24.12 -2.45 19.72
C LEU A 318 -24.93 -1.76 20.81
N GLY A 319 -26.13 -1.25 20.49
CA GLY A 319 -27.01 -0.56 21.42
C GLY A 319 -27.86 0.52 20.74
N ASP A 320 -28.77 1.13 21.51
CA ASP A 320 -29.73 2.11 20.98
C ASP A 320 -29.06 3.38 20.42
N ASP A 321 -27.92 3.78 21.01
CA ASP A 321 -27.14 4.94 20.56
C ASP A 321 -26.61 4.81 19.12
N PHE A 322 -26.62 3.60 18.56
CA PHE A 322 -26.11 3.30 17.21
C PHE A 322 -27.20 3.11 16.15
N GLN A 323 -28.48 3.29 16.50
CA GLN A 323 -29.60 3.05 15.57
C GLN A 323 -29.55 3.97 14.36
N ASP A 324 -29.30 5.27 14.55
CA ASP A 324 -29.19 6.23 13.45
C ASP A 324 -28.06 5.83 12.50
N ARG A 325 -26.91 5.44 13.05
CA ARG A 325 -25.76 5.02 12.25
C ARG A 325 -26.03 3.73 11.48
N ALA A 326 -26.70 2.76 12.09
CA ALA A 326 -27.16 1.56 11.40
C ALA A 326 -28.14 1.90 10.26
N GLY A 327 -29.06 2.84 10.51
CA GLY A 327 -29.97 3.39 9.51
C GLY A 327 -29.23 4.00 8.31
N GLU A 328 -28.25 4.86 8.56
CA GLU A 328 -27.41 5.45 7.51
C GLU A 328 -26.69 4.38 6.67
N LEU A 329 -26.09 3.38 7.31
CA LEU A 329 -25.43 2.27 6.61
C LEU A 329 -26.42 1.49 5.75
N LYS A 330 -27.65 1.26 6.24
CA LYS A 330 -28.72 0.60 5.48
C LYS A 330 -29.13 1.42 4.25
N HIS A 331 -29.22 2.74 4.37
CA HIS A 331 -29.48 3.64 3.24
C HIS A 331 -28.33 3.62 2.22
N GLN A 332 -27.08 3.71 2.68
CA GLN A 332 -25.90 3.64 1.80
C GLN A 332 -25.83 2.34 1.02
N VAL A 333 -26.21 1.19 1.62
CA VAL A 333 -26.29 -0.10 0.91
C VAL A 333 -27.31 -0.05 -0.23
N ARG A 334 -28.48 0.60 -0.03
CA ARG A 334 -29.48 0.75 -1.09
C ARG A 334 -28.95 1.59 -2.24
N ASP A 335 -28.32 2.73 -1.93
CA ASP A 335 -27.73 3.61 -2.93
C ASP A 335 -26.60 2.92 -3.70
N ASP A 336 -25.75 2.17 -3.01
CA ASP A 336 -24.67 1.42 -3.62
C ASP A 336 -25.17 0.29 -4.51
N ARG A 337 -26.29 -0.35 -4.17
CA ARG A 337 -26.93 -1.36 -5.05
C ARG A 337 -27.42 -0.71 -6.33
N LEU A 338 -28.05 0.46 -6.24
CA LEU A 338 -28.48 1.21 -7.42
C LEU A 338 -27.29 1.66 -8.26
N LYS A 339 -26.20 2.14 -7.65
CA LYS A 339 -24.95 2.49 -8.35
C LYS A 339 -24.33 1.28 -9.04
N ALA A 340 -24.29 0.11 -8.40
CA ALA A 340 -23.75 -1.11 -8.98
C ALA A 340 -24.58 -1.61 -10.16
N LEU A 341 -25.92 -1.57 -10.04
CA LEU A 341 -26.85 -1.93 -11.12
C LEU A 341 -26.76 -0.95 -12.30
N ASN A 342 -26.74 0.35 -12.05
CA ASN A 342 -26.60 1.37 -13.11
C ASN A 342 -25.21 1.36 -13.75
N GLY A 343 -24.17 0.98 -12.99
CA GLY A 343 -22.84 0.71 -13.52
C GLY A 343 -22.80 -0.52 -14.43
N LEU A 344 -23.62 -1.54 -14.15
CA LEU A 344 -23.75 -2.75 -14.98
C LEU A 344 -24.55 -2.53 -16.27
N ILE A 345 -25.57 -1.66 -16.25
CA ILE A 345 -26.47 -1.45 -17.41
C ILE A 345 -25.88 -0.43 -18.41
N GLY A 346 -24.98 0.46 -17.97
CA GLY A 346 -24.34 1.46 -18.83
C GLY A 346 -22.90 1.15 -19.28
N SER A 347 -22.32 0.02 -18.87
CA SER A 347 -21.00 -0.44 -19.31
C SER A 347 -21.10 -1.89 -19.76
N THR A 348 -21.08 -2.10 -21.07
CA THR A 348 -20.65 -3.39 -21.60
C THR A 348 -19.25 -3.64 -21.03
N THR A 349 -19.11 -4.70 -20.22
CA THR A 349 -17.88 -5.21 -19.59
C THR A 349 -17.25 -4.42 -18.42
N PRO A 350 -17.72 -4.64 -17.17
CA PRO A 350 -16.97 -4.36 -15.94
C PRO A 350 -15.67 -5.19 -15.82
N GLY A 351 -15.55 -6.28 -16.56
CA GLY A 351 -14.35 -7.14 -16.57
C GLY A 351 -13.21 -6.59 -17.43
N PHE A 352 -13.49 -6.02 -18.61
CA PHE A 352 -12.45 -5.73 -19.61
C PHE A 352 -11.64 -4.46 -19.30
N LEU A 353 -12.30 -3.35 -18.94
CA LEU A 353 -11.61 -2.10 -18.58
C LEU A 353 -10.87 -2.22 -17.24
N THR A 354 -11.45 -2.91 -16.26
CA THR A 354 -10.80 -3.18 -14.98
C THR A 354 -9.57 -4.06 -15.18
N TYR A 355 -9.65 -5.11 -16.00
CA TYR A 355 -8.52 -5.99 -16.29
C TYR A 355 -7.42 -5.29 -17.10
N GLY A 356 -7.79 -4.51 -18.12
CA GLY A 356 -6.82 -3.74 -18.93
C GLY A 356 -6.09 -2.66 -18.12
N LEU A 357 -6.76 -2.00 -17.18
CA LEU A 357 -6.12 -1.06 -16.24
C LEU A 357 -5.26 -1.79 -15.20
N MET A 358 -5.63 -3.03 -14.82
CA MET A 358 -4.84 -3.90 -13.94
C MET A 358 -3.56 -4.43 -14.60
N THR A 359 -3.56 -4.65 -15.92
CA THR A 359 -2.42 -5.17 -16.69
C THR A 359 -1.61 -4.08 -17.41
N GLY A 360 -2.03 -2.82 -17.35
CA GLY A 360 -1.40 -1.72 -18.09
C GLY A 360 -1.60 -1.78 -19.61
N SER A 361 -2.60 -2.50 -20.09
CA SER A 361 -2.85 -2.78 -21.51
C SER A 361 -4.08 -2.06 -22.09
N THR A 362 -4.63 -1.06 -21.40
CA THR A 362 -5.72 -0.24 -21.98
C THR A 362 -5.17 0.73 -23.02
N HIS A 363 -5.65 0.60 -24.25
CA HIS A 363 -5.53 1.65 -25.27
C HIS A 363 -6.47 2.82 -24.92
N PRO A 364 -6.02 4.10 -24.98
CA PRO A 364 -6.83 5.28 -24.68
C PRO A 364 -8.15 5.36 -25.46
N GLU A 365 -8.17 4.75 -26.65
CA GLU A 365 -9.29 4.76 -27.59
C GLU A 365 -10.50 3.95 -27.11
N ALA A 366 -10.31 2.95 -26.24
CA ALA A 366 -11.40 2.17 -25.65
C ALA A 366 -12.20 2.93 -24.58
N LEU A 367 -11.75 4.12 -24.18
CA LEU A 367 -12.38 4.98 -23.17
C LEU A 367 -13.27 6.08 -23.76
N LEU A 368 -13.23 6.29 -25.08
CA LEU A 368 -14.05 7.30 -25.75
C LEU A 368 -15.35 6.67 -26.24
N PRO A 369 -16.52 7.16 -25.81
CA PRO A 369 -17.78 6.72 -26.39
C PRO A 369 -17.82 7.16 -27.86
N ALA A 370 -18.04 6.19 -28.75
CA ALA A 370 -18.36 6.43 -30.15
C ALA A 370 -19.77 7.01 -30.28
N SER A 371 -19.96 8.29 -29.93
CA SER A 371 -21.14 9.06 -30.34
C SER A 371 -20.90 10.55 -30.16
N VAL A 372 -20.44 11.19 -31.22
CA VAL A 372 -20.48 12.65 -31.39
C VAL A 372 -21.93 13.02 -31.72
N GLY A 373 -22.73 13.38 -30.72
CA GLY A 373 -24.12 13.75 -30.96
C GLY A 373 -24.92 14.08 -29.70
N ALA A 374 -24.72 15.29 -29.16
CA ALA A 374 -25.65 16.14 -28.41
C ALA A 374 -24.95 16.92 -27.28
N ALA A 375 -25.32 18.21 -27.19
CA ALA A 375 -25.01 19.29 -26.25
C ALA A 375 -24.57 18.90 -24.82
N ALA A 376 -23.89 19.83 -24.13
CA ALA A 376 -23.52 19.94 -22.69
C ALA A 376 -23.78 18.74 -21.75
N TYR A 377 -24.96 18.14 -21.79
CA TYR A 377 -25.29 16.83 -21.24
C TYR A 377 -24.31 15.70 -21.63
N GLY A 378 -23.81 15.66 -22.87
CA GLY A 378 -22.78 14.70 -23.31
C GLY A 378 -21.44 14.90 -22.58
N LEU A 379 -21.02 16.15 -22.42
CA LEU A 379 -19.80 16.51 -21.66
C LEU A 379 -19.96 16.25 -20.16
N TYR A 380 -21.15 16.56 -19.60
CA TYR A 380 -21.48 16.30 -18.20
C TYR A 380 -21.46 14.80 -17.89
N THR A 381 -22.12 13.98 -18.71
CA THR A 381 -22.12 12.52 -18.55
C THR A 381 -20.72 11.92 -18.74
N MET A 382 -19.91 12.48 -19.65
CA MET A 382 -18.50 12.10 -19.82
C MET A 382 -17.65 12.46 -18.59
N ALA A 383 -17.77 13.67 -18.05
CA ALA A 383 -17.04 14.10 -16.86
C ALA A 383 -17.41 13.24 -15.63
N HIS A 384 -18.70 12.95 -15.45
CA HIS A 384 -19.16 12.04 -14.39
C HIS A 384 -18.64 10.61 -14.57
N LYS A 385 -18.62 10.07 -15.79
CA LYS A 385 -18.05 8.76 -16.09
C LYS A 385 -16.54 8.73 -15.83
N LEU A 386 -15.80 9.75 -16.26
CA LEU A 386 -14.36 9.86 -16.03
C LEU A 386 -14.03 9.96 -14.54
N ARG A 387 -14.80 10.74 -13.76
CA ARG A 387 -14.67 10.79 -12.29
C ARG A 387 -14.91 9.43 -11.65
N SER A 388 -15.96 8.73 -12.07
CA SER A 388 -16.28 7.40 -11.56
C SER A 388 -15.16 6.41 -11.86
N LEU A 389 -14.71 6.31 -13.12
CA LEU A 389 -13.61 5.45 -13.55
C LEU A 389 -12.30 5.80 -12.84
N ARG A 390 -11.98 7.08 -12.71
CA ARG A 390 -10.82 7.56 -11.94
C ARG A 390 -10.90 7.08 -10.49
N ASN A 391 -12.03 7.27 -9.82
CA ASN A 391 -12.18 6.88 -8.43
C ASN A 391 -12.13 5.35 -8.26
N VAL A 392 -12.70 4.57 -9.19
CA VAL A 392 -12.55 3.11 -9.24
C VAL A 392 -11.08 2.73 -9.35
N ALA A 393 -10.37 3.28 -10.32
CA ALA A 393 -8.98 2.95 -10.57
C ALA A 393 -8.04 3.50 -9.48
N GLY A 394 -8.41 4.61 -8.83
CA GLY A 394 -7.70 5.20 -7.70
C GLY A 394 -7.68 4.27 -6.49
N ASN A 395 -8.74 3.48 -6.26
CA ASN A 395 -8.76 2.45 -5.22
C ASN A 395 -7.72 1.33 -5.42
N LEU A 396 -7.12 1.24 -6.61
CA LEU A 396 -6.06 0.28 -6.94
C LEU A 396 -4.65 0.88 -6.77
N ARG A 397 -4.54 2.18 -6.49
CA ARG A 397 -3.28 2.90 -6.31
C ARG A 397 -3.02 3.16 -4.83
N ASN A 398 -1.76 3.05 -4.40
CA ASN A 398 -1.34 3.45 -3.07
C ASN A 398 -0.92 4.93 -3.02
N ASP A 399 -1.61 5.78 -3.79
CA ASP A 399 -1.40 7.23 -3.79
C ASP A 399 -2.51 7.89 -2.98
N ALA A 400 -2.17 8.48 -1.84
CA ALA A 400 -3.16 9.13 -0.98
C ALA A 400 -3.90 10.26 -1.69
N ASN A 401 -3.32 10.91 -2.69
CA ASN A 401 -4.00 12.01 -3.39
C ASN A 401 -5.04 11.53 -4.40
N LEU A 402 -4.96 10.28 -4.87
CA LEU A 402 -5.87 9.72 -5.88
C LEU A 402 -6.78 8.62 -5.32
N ASN A 403 -6.46 8.06 -4.15
CA ASN A 403 -7.20 6.94 -3.58
C ASN A 403 -8.23 7.40 -2.54
N PRO A 404 -9.55 7.27 -2.82
CA PRO A 404 -10.60 7.65 -1.86
C PRO A 404 -10.58 6.81 -0.57
N HIS A 405 -9.98 5.61 -0.58
CA HIS A 405 -9.79 4.78 0.61
C HIS A 405 -8.87 5.42 1.66
N MET A 406 -7.97 6.31 1.22
CA MET A 406 -7.11 7.11 2.10
C MET A 406 -7.85 8.33 2.68
N HIS A 407 -9.12 8.57 2.29
CA HIS A 407 -9.90 9.72 2.75
C HIS A 407 -11.31 9.33 3.24
N PRO A 408 -11.42 8.46 4.26
CA PRO A 408 -12.70 7.93 4.73
C PRO A 408 -13.62 8.97 5.37
N PHE A 409 -13.08 10.13 5.76
CA PHE A 409 -13.84 11.24 6.36
C PHE A 409 -14.22 12.33 5.34
N LYS A 410 -13.67 12.29 4.12
CA LYS A 410 -14.03 13.28 3.08
C LYS A 410 -15.31 12.84 2.38
N SER A 411 -16.25 13.77 2.23
CA SER A 411 -17.36 13.58 1.30
C SER A 411 -16.84 13.47 -0.14
N PRO A 412 -17.59 12.85 -1.06
CA PRO A 412 -17.29 12.85 -2.48
C PRO A 412 -16.87 14.19 -3.06
N ALA A 413 -17.63 15.25 -2.74
CA ALA A 413 -17.35 16.60 -3.22
C ALA A 413 -16.01 17.13 -2.70
N ARG A 414 -15.73 16.94 -1.39
CA ARG A 414 -14.45 17.35 -0.78
C ARG A 414 -13.27 16.57 -1.34
N PHE A 415 -13.44 15.26 -1.56
CA PHE A 415 -12.40 14.43 -2.16
C PHE A 415 -12.12 14.81 -3.63
N ASN A 416 -13.16 15.05 -4.43
CA ASN A 416 -12.99 15.51 -5.80
C ASN A 416 -12.34 16.90 -5.85
N SER A 417 -12.71 17.83 -4.96
CA SER A 417 -12.06 19.13 -4.83
C SER A 417 -10.58 19.00 -4.41
N HIS A 418 -10.24 18.06 -3.52
CA HIS A 418 -8.85 17.72 -3.17
C HIS A 418 -8.05 17.31 -4.41
N ILE A 419 -8.61 16.41 -5.23
CA ILE A 419 -7.99 15.97 -6.48
C ILE A 419 -7.83 17.13 -7.46
N GLU A 420 -8.87 17.94 -7.64
CA GLU A 420 -8.85 19.09 -8.55
C GLU A 420 -7.76 20.10 -8.15
N LYS A 421 -7.62 20.38 -6.85
CA LYS A 421 -6.54 21.23 -6.32
C LYS A 421 -5.16 20.63 -6.53
N THR A 422 -5.03 19.31 -6.38
CA THR A 422 -3.72 18.62 -6.47
C THR A 422 -3.25 18.45 -7.92
N TYR A 423 -4.17 18.16 -8.85
CA TYR A 423 -3.83 17.78 -10.23
C TYR A 423 -4.37 18.74 -11.31
N GLY A 424 -5.16 19.75 -10.95
CA GLY A 424 -5.65 20.76 -11.90
C GLY A 424 -6.83 20.32 -12.77
N GLY A 425 -7.69 19.43 -12.27
CA GLY A 425 -8.95 19.02 -12.92
C GLY A 425 -9.06 17.54 -13.25
N ASP A 426 -10.25 17.11 -13.69
CA ASP A 426 -10.56 15.68 -13.91
C ASP A 426 -9.68 15.02 -14.96
N GLY A 427 -9.46 15.67 -16.11
CA GLY A 427 -8.61 15.13 -17.18
C GLY A 427 -7.16 14.92 -16.76
N LYS A 428 -6.57 15.88 -16.06
CA LYS A 428 -5.18 15.79 -15.55
C LYS A 428 -5.06 14.76 -14.42
N SER A 429 -6.07 14.65 -13.55
CA SER A 429 -6.10 13.61 -12.52
C SER A 429 -6.22 12.20 -13.10
N PHE A 430 -6.91 12.04 -14.24
CA PHE A 430 -6.97 10.78 -14.96
C PHE A 430 -5.63 10.44 -15.65
N GLN A 431 -4.94 11.43 -16.24
CA GLN A 431 -3.59 11.25 -16.76
C GLN A 431 -2.58 10.86 -15.67
N ALA A 432 -2.64 11.52 -14.51
CA ALA A 432 -1.84 11.17 -13.34
C ALA A 432 -2.09 9.72 -12.90
N LEU A 433 -3.35 9.27 -12.94
CA LEU A 433 -3.72 7.89 -12.63
C LEU A 433 -3.14 6.86 -13.62
N LEU A 434 -2.97 7.24 -14.89
CA LEU A 434 -2.31 6.42 -15.91
C LEU A 434 -0.77 6.43 -15.79
N GLY A 435 -0.21 7.19 -14.84
CA GLY A 435 1.25 7.34 -14.69
C GLY A 435 1.89 8.24 -15.75
N ILE A 436 1.08 8.99 -16.51
CA ILE A 436 1.58 10.00 -17.46
C ILE A 436 1.98 11.21 -16.62
N LYS A 437 3.28 11.47 -16.50
CA LYS A 437 3.80 12.66 -15.80
C LYS A 437 3.19 13.90 -16.45
N THR A 438 2.29 14.56 -15.73
CA THR A 438 1.85 15.91 -16.08
C THR A 438 2.99 16.85 -15.70
N ASN A 439 3.62 17.48 -16.68
CA ASN A 439 4.58 18.55 -16.41
C ASN A 439 3.86 19.60 -15.55
N ARG A 440 4.33 19.82 -14.32
CA ARG A 440 3.88 20.92 -13.46
C ARG A 440 4.27 22.23 -14.16
N TYR A 441 3.31 23.13 -14.32
CA TYR A 441 3.56 24.54 -14.55
C TYR A 441 3.50 25.26 -13.21
#